data_AF-A0A9D4XK33-F1
#
_entry.id   AF-A0A9D4XK33-F1
#
_cell.length_a   1.000
_cell.length_b   1.000
_cell.length_c   1.000
_cell.angle_alpha   90.00
_cell.angle_beta   90.00
_cell.angle_gamma   90.00
#
_symmetry.space_group_name_H-M   'P 1'
#
loop_
_entity.id
_entity.type
_entity.pdbx_description
1 polymer ?
#
loop_
_entity_poly.entity_id
_entity_poly.type
_entity_poly.pdbx_seq_one_letter_code
_entity_poly.pdbx_strand_id
1 'polypeptide(L)'
;MELNEDPGPIDNHVLYDQDNHVSSAVWDGQERGVLRCHEHTSMLDQWKLTPKQIKLVEKAGFGYLRLLPAMSLDNALIAALVERWRRETNTFHLIVGELTITLEDVALLLGLAIDGEPVIGPISAPSAACEKLLGRVPDDLNGGMVKLTWLKEFFSECPEDALLEETERCTRAYLLYLVGSTIFSTTTGNKVPVMYLSLLENFEEAGKFAWGAGALAFLYRSLGNASLKSQSTVSGCLTLVQCWSYSRLNVGQPKFNQDPDSNCFPFVLKWKGKSGCRTKCNVVSYRKALDSLNPCDY
;
A
#
# COMPACT_ATOMS: atom_id res chain seq x y z
N MET A 1 -41.95 -19.57 10.39
CA MET A 1 -40.90 -18.82 11.10
C MET A 1 -39.87 -18.47 10.06
N GLU A 2 -40.00 -17.28 9.47
CA GLU A 2 -38.91 -16.70 8.70
C GLU A 2 -37.75 -16.54 9.68
N LEU A 3 -36.64 -17.25 9.43
CA LEU A 3 -35.38 -16.92 10.07
C LEU A 3 -35.11 -15.48 9.67
N ASN A 4 -35.14 -14.57 10.64
CA ASN A 4 -34.71 -13.20 10.45
C ASN A 4 -33.21 -13.31 10.14
N GLU A 5 -32.86 -13.37 8.85
CA GLU A 5 -31.48 -13.44 8.40
C GLU A 5 -30.80 -12.12 8.80
N ASP A 6 -30.01 -12.18 9.86
CA ASP A 6 -29.19 -11.06 10.32
C ASP A 6 -27.89 -11.06 9.49
N PRO A 7 -27.53 -9.94 8.83
CA PRO A 7 -26.24 -9.80 8.15
C PRO A 7 -25.03 -9.78 9.10
N GLY A 8 -25.29 -9.65 10.40
CA GLY A 8 -24.29 -9.63 11.44
C GLY A 8 -23.79 -11.01 11.86
N PRO A 9 -22.72 -11.05 12.68
CA PRO A 9 -22.33 -12.30 13.31
C PRO A 9 -23.45 -12.79 14.25
N ILE A 10 -23.55 -14.11 14.42
CA ILE A 10 -24.43 -14.71 15.43
C ILE A 10 -24.04 -14.23 16.84
N ASP A 11 -22.76 -13.95 17.05
CA ASP A 11 -22.20 -13.39 18.29
C ASP A 11 -21.51 -12.05 18.02
N ASN A 12 -22.12 -10.97 18.53
CA ASN A 12 -21.60 -9.61 18.42
C ASN A 12 -20.44 -9.30 19.37
N HIS A 13 -20.01 -10.23 20.24
CA HIS A 13 -18.87 -10.00 21.14
C HIS A 13 -17.53 -9.97 20.42
N VAL A 14 -17.40 -10.70 19.30
CA VAL A 14 -16.17 -10.75 18.51
C VAL A 14 -16.17 -9.69 17.41
N LEU A 15 -17.24 -9.61 16.62
CA LEU A 15 -17.36 -8.61 15.55
C LEU A 15 -18.35 -7.50 15.94
N TYR A 16 -17.94 -6.76 16.98
CA TYR A 16 -18.76 -5.76 17.64
C TYR A 16 -19.01 -4.48 16.82
N ASP A 17 -18.32 -4.26 15.69
CA ASP A 17 -18.44 -3.03 14.88
C ASP A 17 -19.33 -3.22 13.63
N GLN A 18 -20.14 -4.30 13.57
CA GLN A 18 -20.99 -4.63 12.43
C GLN A 18 -21.89 -3.46 12.01
N ASP A 19 -22.52 -2.74 12.95
CA ASP A 19 -23.43 -1.63 12.63
C ASP A 19 -22.75 -0.51 11.82
N ASN A 20 -21.45 -0.31 12.03
CA ASN A 20 -20.67 0.69 11.31
C ASN A 20 -19.98 0.13 10.07
N HIS A 21 -19.92 -1.19 9.92
CA HIS A 21 -19.29 -1.85 8.79
C HIS A 21 -20.08 -1.64 7.49
N VAL A 22 -19.37 -1.55 6.38
CA VAL A 22 -19.93 -1.29 5.03
C VAL A 22 -20.91 -2.38 4.60
N SER A 23 -20.71 -3.63 5.02
CA SER A 23 -21.62 -4.73 4.68
C SER A 23 -23.04 -4.51 5.18
N SER A 24 -23.22 -3.83 6.32
CA SER A 24 -24.56 -3.54 6.85
C SER A 24 -25.33 -2.58 5.94
N ALA A 25 -24.66 -1.55 5.42
CA ALA A 25 -25.26 -0.66 4.42
C ALA A 25 -25.57 -1.41 3.11
N VAL A 26 -24.65 -2.25 2.63
CA VAL A 26 -24.85 -3.04 1.40
C VAL A 26 -26.02 -4.02 1.56
N TRP A 27 -26.17 -4.64 2.73
CA TRP A 27 -27.30 -5.52 3.04
C TRP A 27 -28.65 -4.80 2.97
N ASP A 28 -28.71 -3.57 3.48
CA ASP A 28 -29.88 -2.70 3.40
C ASP A 28 -30.12 -2.12 1.99
N GLY A 29 -29.36 -2.58 0.98
CA GLY A 29 -29.45 -2.12 -0.41
C GLY A 29 -28.79 -0.76 -0.66
N GLN A 30 -28.03 -0.23 0.31
CA GLN A 30 -27.33 1.05 0.19
C GLN A 30 -25.89 0.84 -0.29
N GLU A 31 -25.66 1.03 -1.58
CA GLU A 31 -24.31 0.98 -2.16
C GLU A 31 -23.47 2.19 -1.77
N ARG A 32 -22.24 1.94 -1.28
CA ARG A 32 -21.25 2.97 -0.91
C ARG A 32 -20.80 3.86 -2.08
N GLY A 33 -21.05 3.45 -3.32
CA GLY A 33 -20.46 4.09 -4.50
C GLY A 33 -18.97 3.77 -4.66
N VAL A 34 -18.26 4.58 -5.43
CA VAL A 34 -16.84 4.30 -5.76
C VAL A 34 -15.92 4.58 -4.57
N LEU A 35 -15.23 3.54 -4.09
CA LEU A 35 -14.14 3.67 -3.13
C LEU A 35 -12.89 4.24 -3.82
N ARG A 36 -12.46 5.44 -3.44
CA ARG A 36 -11.27 6.06 -4.04
C ARG A 36 -10.01 5.46 -3.43
N CYS A 37 -9.16 4.89 -4.28
CA CYS A 37 -7.89 4.29 -3.91
C CYS A 37 -6.78 5.35 -3.94
N HIS A 38 -6.08 5.53 -2.82
CA HIS A 38 -4.95 6.44 -2.68
C HIS A 38 -3.64 5.66 -2.61
N GLU A 39 -3.01 5.49 -3.76
CA GLU A 39 -1.63 5.04 -3.92
C GLU A 39 -1.11 5.66 -5.22
N HIS A 40 0.11 6.19 -5.21
CA HIS A 40 0.59 7.10 -6.25
C HIS A 40 1.85 6.58 -6.93
N THR A 41 1.80 5.36 -7.45
CA THR A 41 2.94 4.70 -8.11
C THR A 41 3.19 5.17 -9.55
N SER A 42 2.24 5.89 -10.15
CA SER A 42 2.24 6.22 -11.59
C SER A 42 3.38 7.13 -12.04
N MET A 43 4.04 7.83 -11.11
CA MET A 43 5.15 8.74 -11.40
C MET A 43 6.50 8.21 -10.90
N LEU A 44 6.56 6.99 -10.36
CA LEU A 44 7.81 6.39 -9.87
C LEU A 44 8.84 6.19 -11.00
N ASP A 45 8.37 5.92 -12.21
CA ASP A 45 9.18 5.75 -13.41
C ASP A 45 9.85 7.04 -13.91
N GLN A 46 9.40 8.20 -13.42
CA GLN A 46 9.96 9.51 -13.78
C GLN A 46 11.16 9.90 -12.92
N TRP A 47 11.42 9.17 -11.83
CA TRP A 47 12.63 9.36 -11.02
C TRP A 47 13.82 8.64 -11.66
N LYS A 48 14.82 9.40 -12.10
CA LYS A 48 16.03 8.86 -12.71
C LYS A 48 17.15 8.77 -11.68
N LEU A 49 17.33 7.59 -11.10
CA LEU A 49 18.37 7.38 -10.09
C LEU A 49 19.74 7.11 -10.72
N THR A 50 20.76 7.79 -10.22
CA THR A 50 22.15 7.48 -10.56
C THR A 50 22.60 6.18 -9.89
N PRO A 51 23.68 5.52 -10.38
CA PRO A 51 24.24 4.33 -9.72
C PRO A 51 24.63 4.57 -8.25
N LYS A 52 25.03 5.80 -7.90
CA LYS A 52 25.33 6.18 -6.50
C LYS A 52 24.06 6.16 -5.65
N GLN A 53 22.97 6.75 -6.14
CA GLN A 53 21.69 6.76 -5.44
C GLN A 53 21.14 5.33 -5.27
N ILE A 54 21.24 4.48 -6.30
CA ILE A 54 20.80 3.07 -6.22
C ILE A 54 21.49 2.33 -5.07
N LYS A 55 22.81 2.51 -4.91
CA LYS A 55 23.54 1.91 -3.77
C LYS A 55 23.03 2.39 -2.42
N LEU A 56 22.69 3.68 -2.29
CA LEU A 56 22.13 4.23 -1.05
C LEU A 56 20.71 3.73 -0.79
N VAL A 57 19.88 3.58 -1.83
CA VAL A 57 18.54 2.98 -1.76
C VAL A 57 18.62 1.51 -1.31
N GLU A 58 19.58 0.75 -1.82
CA GLU A 58 19.84 -0.63 -1.41
C GLU A 58 20.31 -0.71 0.04
N LYS A 59 21.22 0.17 0.46
CA LYS A 59 21.64 0.30 1.87
C LYS A 59 20.45 0.58 2.79
N ALA A 60 19.50 1.40 2.36
CA ALA A 60 18.29 1.73 3.10
C ALA A 60 17.23 0.62 3.12
N GLY A 61 17.49 -0.55 2.52
CA GLY A 61 16.56 -1.69 2.53
C GLY A 61 15.44 -1.61 1.48
N PHE A 62 15.51 -0.66 0.54
CA PHE A 62 14.48 -0.44 -0.48
C PHE A 62 14.90 -0.90 -1.88
N GLY A 63 15.95 -1.74 -1.96
CA GLY A 63 16.50 -2.24 -3.23
C GLY A 63 15.49 -2.98 -4.10
N TYR A 64 14.56 -3.73 -3.51
CA TYR A 64 13.48 -4.40 -4.23
C TYR A 64 12.24 -3.53 -4.39
N LEU A 65 11.86 -2.76 -3.35
CA LEU A 65 10.69 -1.88 -3.43
C LEU A 65 10.85 -0.82 -4.54
N ARG A 66 12.07 -0.36 -4.83
CA ARG A 66 12.30 0.58 -5.95
C ARG A 66 11.90 0.01 -7.32
N LEU A 67 11.84 -1.32 -7.44
CA LEU A 67 11.47 -2.02 -8.67
C LEU A 67 9.95 -2.13 -8.85
N LEU A 68 9.17 -1.68 -7.85
CA LEU A 68 7.72 -1.76 -7.86
C LEU A 68 7.17 -1.17 -9.16
N PRO A 69 6.38 -1.92 -9.93
CA PRO A 69 5.88 -1.45 -11.20
C PRO A 69 4.81 -0.40 -10.99
N ALA A 70 4.73 0.57 -11.92
CA ALA A 70 3.54 1.40 -12.06
C ALA A 70 2.37 0.50 -12.46
N MET A 71 1.49 0.19 -11.50
CA MET A 71 0.33 -0.66 -11.72
C MET A 71 -0.95 0.13 -11.65
N SER A 72 -1.85 -0.13 -12.59
CA SER A 72 -3.22 0.35 -12.50
C SER A 72 -3.97 -0.47 -11.44
N LEU A 73 -4.29 0.18 -10.33
CA LEU A 73 -5.16 -0.37 -9.30
C LEU A 73 -6.57 -0.62 -9.84
N ASP A 74 -7.11 -1.79 -9.54
CA ASP A 74 -8.50 -2.14 -9.76
C ASP A 74 -9.32 -1.73 -8.53
N ASN A 75 -9.86 -0.51 -8.59
CA ASN A 75 -10.66 0.04 -7.49
C ASN A 75 -11.89 -0.84 -7.15
N ALA A 76 -12.44 -1.57 -8.12
CA ALA A 76 -13.60 -2.43 -7.88
C ALA A 76 -13.21 -3.69 -7.11
N LEU A 77 -12.06 -4.29 -7.43
CA LEU A 77 -11.51 -5.42 -6.68
C LEU A 77 -11.17 -5.00 -5.25
N ILE A 78 -10.46 -3.88 -5.09
CA ILE A 78 -10.07 -3.37 -3.77
C ILE A 78 -11.34 -3.04 -2.95
N ALA A 79 -12.36 -2.43 -3.55
CA ALA A 79 -13.61 -2.15 -2.87
C ALA A 79 -14.31 -3.42 -2.37
N ALA A 80 -14.38 -4.47 -3.20
CA ALA A 80 -14.97 -5.75 -2.82
C ALA A 80 -14.20 -6.44 -1.69
N LEU A 81 -12.85 -6.39 -1.72
CA LEU A 81 -12.02 -6.93 -0.64
C LEU A 81 -12.18 -6.14 0.66
N VAL A 82 -12.27 -4.81 0.60
CA VAL A 82 -12.52 -3.95 1.77
C VAL A 82 -13.86 -4.26 2.42
N GLU A 83 -14.89 -4.63 1.64
CA GLU A 83 -16.18 -5.08 2.18
C GLU A 83 -16.13 -6.43 2.89
N ARG A 84 -15.03 -7.17 2.75
CA ARG A 84 -14.78 -8.41 3.48
C ARG A 84 -13.84 -8.21 4.68
N TRP A 85 -13.25 -7.02 4.85
CA TRP A 85 -12.25 -6.78 5.89
C TRP A 85 -12.87 -6.47 7.27
N ARG A 86 -12.55 -7.29 8.27
CA ARG A 86 -12.91 -7.05 9.67
C ARG A 86 -11.71 -6.54 10.44
N ARG A 87 -11.87 -5.35 11.04
CA ARG A 87 -10.82 -4.66 11.81
C ARG A 87 -10.61 -5.27 13.19
N GLU A 88 -11.63 -5.94 13.70
CA GLU A 88 -11.63 -6.59 15.01
C GLU A 88 -10.64 -7.76 15.03
N THR A 89 -10.57 -8.50 13.93
CA THR A 89 -9.67 -9.65 13.74
C THR A 89 -8.46 -9.35 12.84
N ASN A 90 -8.47 -8.23 12.11
CA ASN A 90 -7.52 -7.93 11.02
C ASN A 90 -7.46 -9.03 9.96
N THR A 91 -8.63 -9.52 9.56
CA THR A 91 -8.79 -10.59 8.56
C THR A 91 -9.87 -10.22 7.54
N PHE A 92 -9.76 -10.79 6.34
CA PHE A 92 -10.84 -10.89 5.37
C PHE A 92 -11.74 -12.07 5.75
N HIS A 93 -13.03 -11.79 5.87
CA HIS A 93 -14.08 -12.78 6.12
C HIS A 93 -14.65 -13.21 4.77
N LEU A 94 -14.24 -14.39 4.32
CA LEU A 94 -14.62 -14.98 3.03
C LEU A 94 -15.43 -16.26 3.27
N ILE A 95 -16.11 -16.76 2.24
CA ILE A 95 -16.89 -18.00 2.36
C ILE A 95 -16.03 -19.25 2.65
N VAL A 96 -14.73 -19.18 2.37
CA VAL A 96 -13.73 -20.23 2.66
C VAL A 96 -13.10 -20.09 4.04
N GLY A 97 -13.52 -19.09 4.83
CA GLY A 97 -12.99 -18.79 6.15
C GLY A 97 -12.27 -17.45 6.23
N GLU A 98 -11.55 -17.26 7.34
CA GLU A 98 -10.78 -16.05 7.59
C GLU A 98 -9.39 -16.15 6.96
N LEU A 99 -9.01 -15.15 6.17
CA LEU A 99 -7.67 -15.04 5.57
C LEU A 99 -7.11 -13.64 5.83
N THR A 100 -5.79 -13.48 5.88
CA THR A 100 -5.18 -12.15 5.98
C THR A 100 -3.90 -12.05 5.16
N ILE A 101 -3.47 -10.82 4.89
CA ILE A 101 -2.15 -10.54 4.32
C ILE A 101 -1.15 -10.69 5.45
N THR A 102 -0.18 -11.58 5.31
CA THR A 102 0.81 -11.85 6.35
C THR A 102 2.12 -11.09 6.12
N LEU A 103 3.04 -11.15 7.09
CA LEU A 103 4.41 -10.68 6.89
C LEU A 103 5.11 -11.43 5.75
N GLU A 104 4.87 -12.73 5.60
CA GLU A 104 5.42 -13.51 4.48
C GLU A 104 4.96 -12.94 3.13
N ASP A 105 3.68 -12.61 3.00
CA ASP A 105 3.15 -11.99 1.77
C ASP A 105 3.84 -10.65 1.49
N VAL A 106 4.10 -9.83 2.51
CA VAL A 106 4.83 -8.56 2.36
C VAL A 106 6.26 -8.80 1.87
N ALA A 107 6.97 -9.73 2.48
CA ALA A 107 8.35 -10.05 2.11
C ALA A 107 8.43 -10.58 0.66
N LEU A 108 7.53 -11.48 0.28
CA LEU A 108 7.52 -12.10 -1.05
C LEU A 108 7.02 -11.16 -2.15
N LEU A 109 5.95 -10.41 -1.90
CA LEU A 109 5.32 -9.55 -2.91
C LEU A 109 6.04 -8.22 -3.07
N LEU A 110 6.60 -7.64 -2.01
CA LEU A 110 7.26 -6.31 -2.06
C LEU A 110 8.78 -6.37 -1.91
N GLY A 111 9.34 -7.46 -1.40
CA GLY A 111 10.78 -7.56 -1.13
C GLY A 111 11.25 -6.67 0.01
N LEU A 112 10.38 -6.41 1.00
CA LEU A 112 10.70 -5.62 2.18
C LEU A 112 11.09 -6.50 3.37
N ALA A 113 12.02 -6.01 4.19
CA ALA A 113 12.37 -6.63 5.46
C ALA A 113 11.18 -6.61 6.43
N ILE A 114 10.90 -7.75 7.06
CA ILE A 114 9.76 -7.93 7.99
C ILE A 114 10.21 -8.08 9.44
N ASP A 115 11.51 -8.25 9.64
CA ASP A 115 12.23 -8.29 10.89
C ASP A 115 13.17 -7.08 10.99
N GLY A 116 13.64 -6.82 12.22
CA GLY A 116 14.48 -5.66 12.54
C GLY A 116 13.80 -4.68 13.48
N GLU A 117 14.32 -3.46 13.49
CA GLU A 117 13.87 -2.42 14.41
C GLU A 117 12.48 -1.88 14.04
N PRO A 118 11.65 -1.49 15.02
CA PRO A 118 10.31 -0.98 14.73
C PRO A 118 10.37 0.39 14.04
N VAL A 119 9.53 0.57 13.02
CA VAL A 119 9.38 1.86 12.29
C VAL A 119 8.59 2.84 13.15
N ILE A 120 9.27 3.58 14.03
CA ILE A 120 8.66 4.56 14.94
C ILE A 120 9.23 5.93 14.64
N GLY A 121 8.39 6.85 14.17
CA GLY A 121 8.82 8.20 13.82
C GLY A 121 9.33 9.00 15.03
N PRO A 122 10.49 9.64 14.96
CA PRO A 122 10.95 10.53 16.02
C PRO A 122 10.11 11.80 16.07
N ILE A 123 10.00 12.40 17.26
CA ILE A 123 9.40 13.73 17.43
C ILE A 123 10.46 14.78 17.06
N SER A 124 10.63 15.02 15.77
CA SER A 124 11.45 16.12 15.26
C SER A 124 10.56 17.19 14.63
N ALA A 125 10.92 18.46 14.81
CA ALA A 125 10.24 19.56 14.13
C ALA A 125 10.33 19.35 12.60
N PRO A 126 9.19 19.24 11.87
CA PRO A 126 9.20 18.90 10.45
C PRO A 126 10.05 19.83 9.58
N SER A 127 10.03 21.14 9.86
CA SER A 127 10.84 22.13 9.14
C SER A 127 12.34 21.91 9.35
N ALA A 128 12.77 21.63 10.59
CA ALA A 128 14.17 21.35 10.89
C ALA A 128 14.67 20.06 10.22
N ALA A 129 13.82 19.03 10.15
CA ALA A 129 14.14 17.79 9.44
C ALA A 129 14.32 18.03 7.93
N CYS A 130 13.41 18.79 7.30
CA CYS A 130 13.53 19.16 5.89
C CYS A 130 14.80 19.98 5.62
N GLU A 131 15.07 21.01 6.42
CA GLU A 131 16.26 21.85 6.26
C GLU A 131 17.55 21.02 6.38
N LYS A 132 17.65 20.20 7.42
CA LYS A 132 18.82 19.36 7.66
C LYS A 132 19.03 18.31 6.56
N LEU A 133 17.97 17.56 6.21
CA LEU A 133 18.10 16.33 5.42
C LEU A 133 17.85 16.51 3.93
N LEU A 134 17.15 17.58 3.54
CA LEU A 134 16.88 17.95 2.14
C LEU A 134 17.54 19.28 1.75
N GLY A 135 18.02 20.07 2.71
CA GLY A 135 18.63 21.39 2.45
C GLY A 135 17.62 22.48 2.09
N ARG A 136 16.31 22.19 2.18
CA ARG A 136 15.21 23.09 1.82
C ARG A 136 13.94 22.74 2.59
N VAL A 137 13.16 23.75 2.94
CA VAL A 137 11.83 23.60 3.56
C VAL A 137 10.73 23.99 2.57
N PRO A 138 9.68 23.17 2.39
CA PRO A 138 8.51 23.55 1.61
C PRO A 138 7.75 24.70 2.27
N ASP A 139 7.30 25.69 1.48
CA ASP A 139 6.50 26.81 1.98
C ASP A 139 5.15 26.37 2.59
N ASP A 140 4.62 25.22 2.15
CA ASP A 140 3.29 24.72 2.52
C ASP A 140 3.30 23.50 3.46
N LEU A 141 4.33 23.41 4.32
CA LEU A 141 4.53 22.33 5.29
C LEU A 141 3.52 22.35 6.45
N ASN A 142 2.23 22.21 6.12
CA ASN A 142 1.14 22.15 7.07
C ASN A 142 0.98 20.75 7.64
N GLY A 143 0.88 20.64 8.97
CA GLY A 143 0.71 19.36 9.68
C GLY A 143 1.90 18.40 9.54
N GLY A 144 3.09 18.91 9.20
CA GLY A 144 4.29 18.10 9.04
C GLY A 144 4.26 17.16 7.83
N MET A 145 3.46 17.47 6.81
CA MET A 145 3.40 16.69 5.57
C MET A 145 3.90 17.50 4.36
N VAL A 146 4.74 16.89 3.54
CA VAL A 146 5.28 17.48 2.30
C VAL A 146 4.56 16.92 1.08
N LYS A 147 4.36 17.75 0.05
CA LYS A 147 3.75 17.31 -1.21
C LYS A 147 4.68 16.39 -2.01
N LEU A 148 4.13 15.32 -2.56
CA LEU A 148 4.82 14.42 -3.49
C LEU A 148 5.30 15.17 -4.74
N THR A 149 4.52 16.14 -5.23
CA THR A 149 4.91 16.97 -6.40
C THR A 149 6.12 17.85 -6.09
N TRP A 150 6.21 18.39 -4.88
CA TRP A 150 7.35 19.21 -4.45
C TRP A 150 8.64 18.37 -4.39
N LEU A 151 8.57 17.16 -3.81
CA LEU A 151 9.73 16.25 -3.78
C LEU A 151 10.23 15.95 -5.20
N LYS A 152 9.30 15.70 -6.12
CA LYS A 152 9.65 15.41 -7.51
C LYS A 152 10.24 16.64 -8.21
N GLU A 153 9.62 17.80 -8.08
CA GLU A 153 10.06 19.04 -8.71
C GLU A 153 11.51 19.39 -8.36
N PHE A 154 11.90 19.22 -7.11
CA PHE A 154 13.23 19.65 -6.64
C PHE A 154 14.30 18.56 -6.60
N PHE A 155 13.92 17.26 -6.62
CA PHE A 155 14.87 16.17 -6.36
C PHE A 155 14.82 15.00 -7.36
N SER A 156 13.91 15.02 -8.34
CA SER A 156 13.77 13.89 -9.29
C SER A 156 14.93 13.76 -10.28
N GLU A 157 15.70 14.83 -10.47
CA GLU A 157 16.90 14.87 -11.31
C GLU A 157 18.11 15.18 -10.41
N CYS A 158 19.07 14.25 -10.38
CA CYS A 158 20.33 14.39 -9.65
C CYS A 158 21.48 14.30 -10.65
N PRO A 159 22.38 15.31 -10.73
CA PRO A 159 23.55 15.25 -11.61
C PRO A 159 24.45 14.04 -11.32
N GLU A 160 25.05 13.43 -12.35
CA GLU A 160 25.93 12.26 -12.16
C GLU A 160 27.21 12.59 -11.35
N ASP A 161 27.70 13.82 -11.52
CA ASP A 161 28.85 14.42 -10.86
C ASP A 161 28.50 15.17 -9.56
N ALA A 162 27.25 15.09 -9.10
CA ALA A 162 26.81 15.70 -7.85
C ALA A 162 27.71 15.30 -6.68
N LEU A 163 27.91 16.27 -5.78
CA LEU A 163 28.60 16.04 -4.51
C LEU A 163 27.85 15.01 -3.68
N LEU A 164 28.55 14.39 -2.73
CA LEU A 164 27.97 13.35 -1.87
C LEU A 164 26.72 13.87 -1.15
N GLU A 165 26.79 15.06 -0.55
CA GLU A 165 25.68 15.68 0.19
C GLU A 165 24.42 15.85 -0.67
N GLU A 166 24.58 16.33 -1.91
CA GLU A 166 23.46 16.50 -2.84
C GLU A 166 22.90 15.14 -3.29
N THR A 167 23.77 14.17 -3.57
CA THR A 167 23.38 12.79 -3.88
C THR A 167 22.53 12.20 -2.75
N GLU A 168 22.94 12.40 -1.50
CA GLU A 168 22.19 11.91 -0.34
C GLU A 168 20.85 12.64 -0.17
N ARG A 169 20.80 13.97 -0.33
CA ARG A 169 19.55 14.75 -0.29
C ARG A 169 18.54 14.26 -1.33
N CYS A 170 18.97 14.11 -2.58
CA CYS A 170 18.14 13.57 -3.66
C CYS A 170 17.69 12.14 -3.36
N THR A 171 18.57 11.31 -2.77
CA THR A 171 18.21 9.94 -2.36
C THR A 171 17.16 9.93 -1.25
N ARG A 172 17.31 10.74 -0.20
CA ARG A 172 16.32 10.84 0.88
C ARG A 172 14.97 11.33 0.37
N ALA A 173 14.96 12.31 -0.54
CA ALA A 173 13.74 12.77 -1.20
C ALA A 173 13.07 11.66 -2.02
N TYR A 174 13.84 10.90 -2.80
CA TYR A 174 13.33 9.74 -3.52
C TYR A 174 12.75 8.67 -2.59
N LEU A 175 13.46 8.30 -1.52
CA LEU A 175 13.00 7.31 -0.55
C LEU A 175 11.73 7.78 0.16
N LEU A 176 11.66 9.04 0.58
CA LEU A 176 10.46 9.64 1.16
C LEU A 176 9.29 9.62 0.18
N TYR A 177 9.53 9.92 -1.10
CA TYR A 177 8.54 9.80 -2.16
C TYR A 177 8.08 8.35 -2.34
N LEU A 178 9.02 7.40 -2.43
CA LEU A 178 8.75 5.98 -2.63
C LEU A 178 7.87 5.45 -1.50
N VAL A 179 8.26 5.62 -0.23
CA VAL A 179 7.48 5.09 0.89
C VAL A 179 6.14 5.81 1.04
N GLY A 180 6.10 7.12 0.81
CA GLY A 180 4.88 7.93 0.92
C GLY A 180 3.88 7.75 -0.22
N SER A 181 4.32 7.27 -1.38
CA SER A 181 3.45 6.98 -2.52
C SER A 181 3.02 5.52 -2.59
N THR A 182 3.71 4.62 -1.87
CA THR A 182 3.46 3.17 -1.84
C THR A 182 2.95 2.70 -0.47
N ILE A 183 3.85 2.30 0.41
CA ILE A 183 3.55 1.56 1.65
C ILE A 183 2.89 2.41 2.75
N PHE A 184 3.12 3.73 2.75
CA PHE A 184 2.55 4.69 3.70
C PHE A 184 1.73 5.78 3.02
N SER A 185 1.13 5.48 1.87
CA SER A 185 0.21 6.40 1.21
C SER A 185 -0.94 6.77 2.15
N THR A 186 -1.33 8.04 2.15
CA THR A 186 -2.38 8.56 3.03
C THR A 186 -3.60 8.99 2.22
N THR A 187 -4.75 9.09 2.88
CA THR A 187 -6.00 9.59 2.27
C THR A 187 -5.94 11.06 1.86
N THR A 188 -4.90 11.81 2.26
CA THR A 188 -4.66 13.17 1.74
C THR A 188 -4.31 13.15 0.24
N GLY A 189 -3.87 12.00 -0.28
CA GLY A 189 -3.73 11.73 -1.71
C GLY A 189 -2.56 12.42 -2.43
N ASN A 190 -1.83 13.34 -1.79
CA ASN A 190 -0.65 13.95 -2.42
C ASN A 190 0.43 14.40 -1.44
N LYS A 191 0.32 14.05 -0.16
CA LYS A 191 1.32 14.40 0.85
C LYS A 191 1.83 13.19 1.61
N VAL A 192 3.07 13.29 2.06
CA VAL A 192 3.76 12.31 2.89
C VAL A 192 4.23 12.96 4.20
N PRO A 193 4.03 12.31 5.35
CA PRO A 193 4.57 12.77 6.63
C PRO A 193 6.11 12.86 6.62
N VAL A 194 6.65 13.99 7.05
CA VAL A 194 8.10 14.22 7.16
C VAL A 194 8.74 13.35 8.23
N MET A 195 7.98 12.77 9.17
CA MET A 195 8.53 11.85 10.17
C MET A 195 9.33 10.67 9.57
N TYR A 196 8.98 10.21 8.37
CA TYR A 196 9.72 9.15 7.68
C TYR A 196 11.09 9.63 7.19
N LEU A 197 11.26 10.93 6.91
CA LEU A 197 12.53 11.51 6.50
C LEU A 197 13.60 11.33 7.57
N SER A 198 13.23 11.49 8.84
CA SER A 198 14.15 11.30 9.97
C SER A 198 14.61 9.86 10.12
N LEU A 199 13.78 8.88 9.72
CA LEU A 199 14.17 7.46 9.66
C LEU A 199 15.13 7.15 8.50
N LEU A 200 15.24 8.06 7.54
CA LEU A 200 16.11 7.96 6.37
C LEU A 200 17.38 8.83 6.52
N GLU A 201 17.66 9.35 7.72
CA GLU A 201 18.85 10.18 7.96
C GLU A 201 20.14 9.40 7.65
N ASN A 202 20.28 8.21 8.22
CA ASN A 202 21.37 7.29 7.93
C ASN A 202 20.83 6.09 7.15
N PHE A 203 21.33 5.88 5.93
CA PHE A 203 20.84 4.81 5.06
C PHE A 203 21.13 3.41 5.61
N GLU A 204 22.24 3.19 6.31
CA GLU A 204 22.55 1.86 6.88
C GLU A 204 21.67 1.53 8.08
N GLU A 205 21.39 2.52 8.94
CA GLU A 205 20.41 2.35 10.02
C GLU A 205 18.99 2.20 9.46
N ALA A 206 18.64 2.95 8.41
CA ALA A 206 17.37 2.81 7.73
C ALA A 206 17.14 1.38 7.22
N GLY A 207 18.19 0.71 6.74
CA GLY A 207 18.15 -0.67 6.28
C GLY A 207 17.88 -1.71 7.37
N LYS A 208 17.98 -1.35 8.66
CA LYS A 208 17.73 -2.26 9.79
C LYS A 208 16.28 -2.25 10.27
N PHE A 209 15.45 -1.34 9.78
CA PHE A 209 14.05 -1.29 10.20
C PHE A 209 13.22 -2.38 9.51
N ALA A 210 12.24 -2.90 10.24
CA ALA A 210 11.20 -3.79 9.75
C ALA A 210 10.16 -3.03 8.91
N TRP A 211 10.58 -2.42 7.78
CA TRP A 211 9.73 -1.62 6.91
C TRP A 211 8.48 -2.36 6.42
N GLY A 212 8.60 -3.65 6.15
CA GLY A 212 7.49 -4.51 5.78
C GLY A 212 6.47 -4.70 6.90
N ALA A 213 6.92 -4.88 8.15
CA ALA A 213 6.02 -4.96 9.30
C ALA A 213 5.28 -3.62 9.53
N GLY A 214 6.01 -2.50 9.42
CA GLY A 214 5.41 -1.16 9.48
C GLY A 214 4.37 -0.94 8.37
N ALA A 215 4.68 -1.35 7.14
CA ALA A 215 3.77 -1.27 6.00
C ALA A 215 2.49 -2.09 6.23
N LEU A 216 2.62 -3.31 6.76
CA LEU A 216 1.48 -4.17 7.05
C LEU A 216 0.57 -3.59 8.14
N ALA A 217 1.16 -3.13 9.24
CA ALA A 217 0.41 -2.49 10.32
C ALA A 217 -0.36 -1.24 9.83
N PHE A 218 0.30 -0.43 8.98
CA PHE A 218 -0.34 0.73 8.37
C PHE A 218 -1.47 0.33 7.41
N LEU A 219 -1.28 -0.72 6.61
CA LEU A 219 -2.29 -1.26 5.70
C LEU A 219 -3.51 -1.80 6.46
N TYR A 220 -3.32 -2.60 7.52
CA TYR A 220 -4.41 -3.12 8.35
C TYR A 220 -5.28 -2.01 8.92
N ARG A 221 -4.64 -0.96 9.47
CA ARG A 221 -5.37 0.23 9.95
C ARG A 221 -6.14 0.92 8.82
N SER A 222 -5.54 1.00 7.63
CA SER A 222 -6.17 1.66 6.48
C SER A 222 -7.36 0.87 5.92
N LEU A 223 -7.25 -0.46 5.81
CA LEU A 223 -8.35 -1.36 5.46
C LEU A 223 -9.46 -1.31 6.51
N GLY A 224 -9.07 -1.33 7.79
CA GLY A 224 -10.00 -1.21 8.89
C GLY A 224 -10.80 0.09 8.81
N ASN A 225 -10.17 1.23 8.54
CA ASN A 225 -10.87 2.49 8.31
C ASN A 225 -11.78 2.43 7.09
N ALA A 226 -11.29 1.93 5.96
CA ALA A 226 -12.06 1.87 4.72
C ALA A 226 -13.26 0.91 4.77
N SER A 227 -13.27 -0.07 5.68
CA SER A 227 -14.40 -0.99 5.84
C SER A 227 -15.60 -0.39 6.58
N LEU A 228 -15.48 0.84 7.10
CA LEU A 228 -16.61 1.57 7.65
C LEU A 228 -17.53 2.13 6.56
N LYS A 229 -18.84 2.05 6.77
CA LYS A 229 -19.87 2.57 5.84
C LYS A 229 -19.79 4.09 5.60
N SER A 230 -19.20 4.84 6.54
CA SER A 230 -18.99 6.29 6.43
C SER A 230 -17.80 6.69 5.57
N GLN A 231 -16.90 5.75 5.23
CA GLN A 231 -15.67 6.04 4.50
C GLN A 231 -15.84 5.82 3.00
N SER A 232 -15.23 6.69 2.19
CA SER A 232 -15.26 6.63 0.72
C SER A 232 -13.86 6.58 0.09
N THR A 233 -12.83 6.40 0.92
CA THR A 233 -11.43 6.39 0.51
C THR A 233 -10.67 5.28 1.23
N VAL A 234 -9.66 4.72 0.57
CA VAL A 234 -8.71 3.76 1.16
C VAL A 234 -7.29 4.14 0.78
N SER A 235 -6.34 3.90 1.68
CA SER A 235 -4.90 4.19 1.49
C SER A 235 -4.04 3.03 1.99
N GLY A 236 -2.72 3.21 2.02
CA GLY A 236 -1.74 2.15 2.27
C GLY A 236 -1.31 1.45 0.97
N CYS A 237 -0.57 0.34 1.09
CA CYS A 237 -0.11 -0.42 -0.07
C CYS A 237 -1.26 -1.22 -0.70
N LEU A 238 -2.03 -0.62 -1.59
CA LEU A 238 -3.14 -1.26 -2.30
C LEU A 238 -2.65 -2.20 -3.40
N THR A 239 -1.47 -1.93 -3.96
CA THR A 239 -0.68 -2.86 -4.76
C THR A 239 -0.52 -4.20 -4.06
N LEU A 240 -0.20 -4.20 -2.76
CA LEU A 240 -0.07 -5.42 -1.96
C LEU A 240 -1.41 -6.15 -1.84
N VAL A 241 -2.51 -5.44 -1.54
CA VAL A 241 -3.86 -6.03 -1.44
C VAL A 241 -4.27 -6.70 -2.76
N GLN A 242 -4.07 -6.00 -3.87
CA GLN A 242 -4.40 -6.47 -5.20
C GLN A 242 -3.57 -7.71 -5.58
N CYS A 243 -2.25 -7.66 -5.42
CA CYS A 243 -1.37 -8.78 -5.75
C CYS A 243 -1.53 -9.98 -4.80
N TRP A 244 -1.89 -9.73 -3.54
CA TRP A 244 -2.28 -10.80 -2.62
C TRP A 244 -3.53 -11.53 -3.12
N SER A 245 -4.56 -10.80 -3.56
CA SER A 245 -5.75 -11.42 -4.18
C SER A 245 -5.38 -12.24 -5.42
N TYR A 246 -4.46 -11.76 -6.25
CA TYR A 246 -3.99 -12.49 -7.43
C TYR A 246 -3.25 -13.77 -7.10
N SER A 247 -2.52 -13.78 -5.98
CA SER A 247 -1.65 -14.91 -5.59
C SER A 247 -2.36 -15.93 -4.73
N ARG A 248 -3.26 -15.48 -3.83
CA ARG A 248 -3.91 -16.35 -2.84
C ARG A 248 -5.31 -16.75 -3.24
N LEU A 249 -6.08 -15.84 -3.86
CA LEU A 249 -7.50 -16.08 -4.17
C LEU A 249 -7.73 -16.40 -5.66
N ASN A 250 -6.75 -16.15 -6.52
CA ASN A 250 -6.92 -16.12 -7.99
C ASN A 250 -8.04 -15.17 -8.48
N VAL A 251 -8.47 -14.22 -7.64
CA VAL A 251 -9.53 -13.24 -7.97
C VAL A 251 -8.90 -11.95 -8.49
N GLY A 252 -9.37 -11.52 -9.67
CA GLY A 252 -8.88 -10.33 -10.36
C GLY A 252 -7.52 -10.51 -11.05
N GLN A 253 -6.96 -11.72 -10.99
CA GLN A 253 -5.69 -12.04 -11.63
C GLN A 253 -5.77 -11.75 -13.15
N PRO A 254 -4.83 -10.97 -13.71
CA PRO A 254 -4.75 -10.76 -15.15
C PRO A 254 -4.60 -12.10 -15.89
N LYS A 255 -5.42 -12.34 -16.92
CA LYS A 255 -5.24 -13.50 -17.79
C LYS A 255 -3.98 -13.32 -18.64
N PHE A 256 -3.13 -14.33 -18.64
CA PHE A 256 -1.87 -14.31 -19.38
C PHE A 256 -1.95 -15.21 -20.62
N ASN A 257 -1.30 -14.79 -21.71
CA ASN A 257 -1.09 -15.63 -22.89
C ASN A 257 0.16 -16.52 -22.77
N GLN A 258 1.05 -16.21 -21.82
CA GLN A 258 2.27 -16.94 -21.50
C GLN A 258 2.44 -16.91 -19.98
N ASP A 259 2.89 -18.02 -19.40
CA ASP A 259 3.12 -18.09 -17.95
C ASP A 259 4.08 -16.98 -17.51
N PRO A 260 3.75 -16.25 -16.42
CA PRO A 260 4.65 -15.24 -15.89
C PRO A 260 5.97 -15.90 -15.49
N ASP A 261 7.09 -15.20 -15.75
CA ASP A 261 8.42 -15.66 -15.36
C ASP A 261 8.44 -16.01 -13.87
N SER A 262 8.60 -17.30 -13.58
CA SER A 262 8.59 -17.86 -12.22
C SER A 262 9.77 -17.36 -11.40
N ASN A 263 10.80 -16.81 -12.03
CA ASN A 263 12.06 -16.43 -11.39
C ASN A 263 12.16 -14.95 -11.03
N CYS A 264 11.09 -14.15 -11.21
CA CYS A 264 11.13 -12.74 -10.85
C CYS A 264 10.86 -12.50 -9.36
N PHE A 265 11.73 -11.68 -8.74
CA PHE A 265 11.58 -11.20 -7.37
C PHE A 265 11.80 -9.68 -7.34
N PRO A 266 10.96 -8.91 -6.62
CA PRO A 266 9.81 -9.34 -5.81
C PRO A 266 8.63 -9.83 -6.67
N PHE A 267 7.74 -10.66 -6.11
CA PHE A 267 6.71 -11.37 -6.88
C PHE A 267 5.68 -10.45 -7.55
N VAL A 268 5.51 -9.21 -7.07
CA VAL A 268 4.70 -8.18 -7.76
C VAL A 268 5.10 -7.99 -9.22
N LEU A 269 6.37 -8.23 -9.58
CA LEU A 269 6.88 -8.11 -10.94
C LEU A 269 6.22 -9.08 -11.93
N LYS A 270 5.64 -10.20 -11.46
CA LYS A 270 4.89 -11.16 -12.29
C LYS A 270 3.76 -10.49 -13.08
N TRP A 271 3.19 -9.43 -12.50
CA TRP A 271 2.05 -8.68 -13.04
C TRP A 271 2.43 -7.32 -13.67
N LYS A 272 3.72 -6.97 -13.76
CA LYS A 272 4.20 -5.70 -14.35
C LYS A 272 3.76 -5.55 -15.81
N GLY A 273 3.21 -4.39 -16.17
CA GLY A 273 2.90 -4.00 -17.55
C GLY A 273 1.80 -4.82 -18.25
N LYS A 274 1.24 -5.82 -17.56
CA LYS A 274 0.28 -6.77 -18.11
C LYS A 274 -1.13 -6.37 -17.71
N SER A 275 -1.60 -5.29 -18.33
CA SER A 275 -3.04 -5.04 -18.40
C SER A 275 -3.63 -6.10 -19.33
N GLY A 276 -3.95 -7.28 -18.78
CA GLY A 276 -4.81 -8.23 -19.48
C GLY A 276 -6.08 -7.52 -19.96
N CYS A 277 -6.77 -8.06 -20.96
CA CYS A 277 -8.08 -7.59 -21.38
C CYS A 277 -9.02 -7.60 -20.16
N ARG A 278 -9.07 -6.50 -19.42
CA ARG A 278 -9.94 -6.32 -18.26
C ARG A 278 -11.31 -6.06 -18.87
N THR A 279 -12.12 -7.10 -18.97
CA THR A 279 -13.57 -6.90 -18.95
C THR A 279 -13.80 -5.97 -17.75
N LYS A 280 -14.47 -4.82 -17.92
CA LYS A 280 -14.71 -3.88 -16.80
C LYS A 280 -15.54 -4.60 -15.74
N CYS A 281 -14.87 -5.29 -14.82
CA CYS A 281 -15.49 -5.93 -13.69
C CYS A 281 -15.89 -4.80 -12.73
N ASN A 282 -17.18 -4.74 -12.43
CA ASN A 282 -17.68 -3.87 -11.37
C ASN A 282 -17.53 -4.59 -10.03
N VAL A 283 -17.77 -3.87 -8.94
CA VAL A 283 -17.69 -4.43 -7.57
C VAL A 283 -18.59 -5.65 -7.40
N VAL A 284 -19.76 -5.66 -8.06
CA VAL A 284 -20.73 -6.78 -8.00
C VAL A 284 -20.15 -8.06 -8.60
N SER A 285 -19.43 -7.97 -9.72
CA SER A 285 -18.74 -9.14 -10.31
C SER A 285 -17.68 -9.70 -9.37
N TYR A 286 -16.95 -8.84 -8.66
CA TYR A 286 -15.95 -9.28 -7.69
C TYR A 286 -16.56 -9.86 -6.42
N ARG A 287 -17.68 -9.31 -5.92
CA ARG A 287 -18.45 -9.94 -4.83
C ARG A 287 -18.82 -11.37 -5.21
N LYS A 288 -19.42 -11.57 -6.38
CA LYS A 288 -19.78 -12.92 -6.87
C LYS A 288 -18.57 -13.85 -6.96
N ALA A 289 -17.42 -13.36 -7.44
CA ALA A 289 -16.20 -14.16 -7.51
C ALA A 289 -15.71 -14.57 -6.11
N LEU A 290 -15.71 -13.64 -5.15
CA LEU A 290 -15.35 -13.92 -3.75
C LEU A 290 -16.35 -14.89 -3.09
N ASP A 291 -17.64 -14.77 -3.41
CA ASP A 291 -18.70 -15.63 -2.90
C ASP A 291 -18.75 -17.01 -3.59
N SER A 292 -17.89 -17.23 -4.60
CA SER A 292 -17.78 -18.51 -5.33
C SER A 292 -16.45 -19.23 -5.07
N LEU A 293 -15.61 -18.72 -4.16
CA LEU A 293 -14.35 -19.35 -3.77
C LEU A 293 -14.59 -20.76 -3.20
N ASN A 294 -13.87 -21.76 -3.70
CA ASN A 294 -13.96 -23.12 -3.19
C ASN A 294 -12.76 -23.42 -2.27
N PRO A 295 -12.95 -24.10 -1.12
CA PRO A 295 -11.83 -24.53 -0.28
C PRO A 295 -10.77 -25.37 -1.02
N CYS A 296 -11.12 -25.99 -2.14
CA CYS A 296 -10.20 -26.79 -2.97
C CYS A 296 -9.30 -25.96 -3.92
N ASP A 297 -9.52 -24.64 -4.00
CA ASP A 297 -8.77 -23.74 -4.89
C ASP A 297 -7.46 -23.20 -4.27
N TYR A 298 -7.08 -23.71 -3.09
CA TYR A 298 -5.99 -23.22 -2.22
C TYR A 298 -4.91 -24.26 -1.93
#